data_AF-A0A661IDD4-F1
#
_entry.id   AF-A0A661IDD4-F1
#
_cell.length_a   1.000
_cell.length_b   1.000
_cell.length_c   1.000
_cell.angle_alpha   90.00
_cell.angle_beta   90.00
_cell.angle_gamma   90.00
#
_symmetry.space_group_name_H-M   'P 1'
#
loop_
_entity.id
_entity.type
_entity.pdbx_description
1 polymer ?
#
loop_
_entity_poly.entity_id
_entity_poly.type
_entity_poly.pdbx_seq_one_letter_code
_entity_poly.pdbx_strand_id
1 'polypeptide(L)'
;MNRKALSLLIVVVMLLAVVPGAYSGVTATKFTKNLGSNINSLPEKIPTNVAVNKKSTAIIPKSVIAEMVYAKAIGEKSVPLIVQLKPGYAPKFLESLGFMIRKDFGHFGLVAVSISPNDIDSLYQASKYFEHVWVSRTYRLVPPTPRPNWFAGNVTLNLTEVQELADISAETTGAKDMWTLGYDGKNVTVAVIDTGVDPGHPDLQWTTDGKPKIVDYVDLSYWDIISDRYGLPNKPVSGWFNTSTAVKAQDGTVVYDGRTFELPTNAISKSGDYHIGHVEEWGVELDGDFVNNPNHCPYTNDPIDEECYSNHHDPWAGAILVVDNQTAGVYDLVYVDTDDDGSFADEKPLRVYRTAPGPDNVGAWIWNETLGQKKD
;
A
#
# COMPACT_ATOMS: atom_id res chain seq x y z
N MET A 1 25.05 -17.76 -44.85
CA MET A 1 25.71 -17.04 -43.73
C MET A 1 26.47 -18.03 -42.87
N ASN A 2 27.76 -17.79 -42.63
CA ASN A 2 28.63 -18.72 -41.90
C ASN A 2 28.26 -18.73 -40.40
N ARG A 3 28.05 -19.91 -39.80
CA ARG A 3 27.60 -20.05 -38.39
C ARG A 3 28.53 -19.33 -37.40
N LYS A 4 29.82 -19.21 -37.73
CA LYS A 4 30.80 -18.45 -36.93
C LYS A 4 30.58 -16.93 -37.00
N ALA A 5 30.06 -16.40 -38.11
CA ALA A 5 29.74 -14.98 -38.25
C ALA A 5 28.47 -14.59 -37.50
N LEU A 6 27.52 -15.53 -37.33
CA LEU A 6 26.28 -15.29 -36.58
C LEU A 6 26.54 -15.30 -35.06
N SER A 7 27.38 -16.21 -34.55
CA SER A 7 27.78 -16.19 -33.14
C SER A 7 28.61 -14.96 -32.77
N LEU A 8 29.47 -14.45 -33.68
CA LEU A 8 30.22 -13.22 -33.41
C LEU A 8 29.30 -11.99 -33.37
N LEU A 9 28.26 -11.95 -34.23
CA LEU A 9 27.28 -10.86 -34.24
C LEU A 9 26.44 -10.86 -32.94
N ILE A 10 26.04 -12.03 -32.45
CA ILE A 10 25.26 -12.14 -31.20
C ILE A 10 26.10 -11.76 -29.98
N VAL A 11 27.38 -12.13 -29.93
CA VAL A 11 28.30 -11.73 -28.84
C VAL A 11 28.59 -10.23 -28.88
N VAL A 12 28.74 -9.62 -30.06
CA VAL A 12 28.94 -8.16 -30.19
C VAL A 12 27.67 -7.37 -29.84
N VAL A 13 26.48 -7.88 -30.18
CA VAL A 13 25.20 -7.25 -29.79
C VAL A 13 24.95 -7.38 -28.28
N MET A 14 25.37 -8.48 -27.64
CA MET A 14 25.28 -8.64 -26.19
C MET A 14 26.32 -7.80 -25.42
N LEU A 15 27.52 -7.60 -25.96
CA LEU A 15 28.52 -6.68 -25.37
C LEU A 15 28.14 -5.20 -25.53
N LEU A 16 27.35 -4.84 -26.54
CA LEU A 16 26.84 -3.47 -26.74
C LEU A 16 25.56 -3.18 -25.93
N ALA A 17 24.89 -4.19 -25.39
CA ALA A 17 23.73 -4.04 -24.50
C ALA A 17 24.13 -3.79 -23.02
N VAL A 18 25.41 -3.88 -22.69
CA VAL A 18 25.95 -3.54 -21.36
C VAL A 18 26.77 -2.25 -21.47
N VAL A 19 26.08 -1.16 -21.75
CA VAL A 19 26.54 0.18 -21.39
C VAL A 19 25.53 0.71 -20.40
N PRO A 20 25.84 0.77 -19.10
CA PRO A 20 25.11 1.65 -18.21
C PRO A 20 25.25 3.04 -18.80
N GLY A 21 24.15 3.62 -19.27
CA GLY A 21 24.11 5.02 -19.64
C GLY A 21 24.65 5.80 -18.46
N ALA A 22 25.86 6.32 -18.62
CA ALA A 22 26.49 7.20 -17.67
C ALA A 22 25.55 8.39 -17.51
N TYR A 23 24.86 8.43 -16.37
CA TYR A 23 24.25 9.66 -15.89
C TYR A 23 25.37 10.68 -15.79
N SER A 24 25.25 11.76 -16.56
CA SER A 24 26.15 12.90 -16.50
C SER A 24 26.27 13.36 -15.05
N GLY A 25 27.44 13.12 -14.47
CA GLY A 25 27.80 13.56 -13.15
C GLY A 25 27.60 15.06 -13.02
N VAL A 26 26.94 15.45 -11.93
CA VAL A 26 26.93 16.81 -11.41
C VAL A 26 28.37 17.29 -11.31
N THR A 27 28.74 18.27 -12.11
CA THR A 27 30.01 18.96 -11.97
C THR A 27 30.02 19.65 -10.62
N ALA A 28 30.81 19.12 -9.68
CA ALA A 28 31.08 19.74 -8.40
C ALA A 28 31.86 21.06 -8.61
N THR A 29 31.14 22.18 -8.71
CA THR A 29 31.78 23.51 -8.67
C THR A 29 31.92 23.98 -7.23
N LYS A 30 33.16 23.89 -6.73
CA LYS A 30 33.79 24.76 -5.72
C LYS A 30 32.88 25.28 -4.60
N PHE A 31 32.69 24.48 -3.55
CA PHE A 31 32.46 25.02 -2.20
C PHE A 31 33.09 24.12 -1.13
N THR A 32 34.34 23.74 -1.34
CA THR A 32 35.21 23.18 -0.29
C THR A 32 36.36 24.15 -0.01
N LYS A 33 36.05 25.20 0.75
CA LYS A 33 37.05 25.94 1.55
C LYS A 33 36.32 26.75 2.60
N ASN A 34 36.66 26.48 3.87
CA ASN A 34 36.15 27.06 5.12
C ASN A 34 35.02 26.28 5.83
N LEU A 35 35.33 25.05 6.26
CA LEU A 35 34.88 24.60 7.58
C LEU A 35 36.02 24.85 8.57
N GLY A 36 36.01 26.03 9.17
CA GLY A 36 36.84 26.39 10.32
C GLY A 36 35.99 26.39 11.57
N SER A 37 36.32 25.51 12.51
CA SER A 37 36.16 25.62 13.97
C SER A 37 35.17 26.67 14.53
N ASN A 38 34.04 26.21 15.08
CA ASN A 38 33.58 26.50 16.46
C ASN A 38 32.11 26.07 16.63
N ILE A 39 31.91 24.82 17.03
CA ILE A 39 30.67 24.37 17.65
C ILE A 39 30.88 24.60 19.14
N ASN A 40 30.39 25.72 19.68
CA ASN A 40 30.11 25.94 21.10
C ASN A 40 29.50 27.32 21.30
N SER A 41 28.16 27.36 21.39
CA SER A 41 27.28 28.34 22.06
C SER A 41 26.05 28.68 21.22
N LEU A 42 24.96 27.93 21.40
CA LEU A 42 23.62 28.36 20.97
C LEU A 42 23.00 29.19 22.11
N PRO A 43 22.60 30.46 21.88
CA PRO A 43 21.79 31.18 22.86
C PRO A 43 20.33 30.73 22.78
N GLU A 44 19.85 30.31 23.94
CA GLU A 44 18.45 30.07 24.30
C GLU A 44 17.69 31.41 24.32
N LYS A 45 17.07 31.80 23.20
CA LYS A 45 15.84 32.63 23.09
C LYS A 45 15.61 33.10 21.66
N ILE A 46 14.42 32.80 21.14
CA ILE A 46 13.90 33.32 19.87
C ILE A 46 13.29 34.72 20.13
N PRO A 47 13.70 35.78 19.41
CA PRO A 47 13.01 37.06 19.48
C PRO A 47 11.66 36.99 18.73
N THR A 48 10.58 37.29 19.43
CA THR A 48 9.28 37.65 18.85
C THR A 48 9.41 39.03 18.22
N ASN A 49 9.57 39.09 16.89
CA ASN A 49 9.15 40.14 15.96
C ASN A 49 9.97 40.02 14.66
N VAL A 50 9.40 39.41 13.62
CA VAL A 50 10.00 39.45 12.28
C VAL A 50 9.07 40.22 11.36
N ALA A 51 9.49 41.43 11.04
CA ALA A 51 8.94 42.22 9.95
C ALA A 51 9.12 41.48 8.61
N VAL A 52 8.06 41.44 7.82
CA VAL A 52 8.05 40.94 6.44
C VAL A 52 8.84 41.91 5.57
N ASN A 53 10.01 41.50 5.08
CA ASN A 53 10.52 41.77 3.73
C ASN A 53 11.99 41.31 3.58
N LYS A 54 12.16 40.04 3.21
CA LYS A 54 13.31 39.56 2.43
C LYS A 54 12.79 38.41 1.57
N LYS A 55 12.87 38.54 0.24
CA LYS A 55 12.65 37.40 -0.67
C LYS A 55 13.53 36.26 -0.21
N SER A 56 12.89 35.17 0.22
CA SER A 56 13.53 33.95 0.71
C SER A 56 14.59 33.48 -0.30
N THR A 57 15.77 33.11 0.19
CA THR A 57 16.83 32.48 -0.62
C THR A 57 16.52 31.02 -0.97
N ALA A 58 15.41 30.48 -0.46
CA ALA A 58 14.99 29.12 -0.78
C ALA A 58 14.35 29.06 -2.17
N ILE A 59 14.91 28.22 -3.02
CA ILE A 59 14.45 28.04 -4.40
C ILE A 59 13.38 26.96 -4.38
N ILE A 60 12.11 27.35 -4.48
CA ILE A 60 11.05 26.39 -4.80
C ILE A 60 11.22 26.01 -6.27
N PRO A 61 11.31 24.71 -6.61
CA PRO A 61 11.41 24.28 -7.99
C PRO A 61 10.20 24.73 -8.82
N LYS A 62 10.44 25.08 -10.09
CA LYS A 62 9.38 25.46 -11.03
C LYS A 62 8.29 24.39 -11.15
N SER A 63 8.65 23.11 -11.03
CA SER A 63 7.70 21.99 -11.05
C SER A 63 6.68 22.06 -9.92
N VAL A 64 7.10 22.44 -8.71
CA VAL A 64 6.19 22.60 -7.56
C VAL A 64 5.26 23.78 -7.76
N ILE A 65 5.77 24.92 -8.24
CA ILE A 65 4.91 26.08 -8.54
C ILE A 65 3.94 25.79 -9.68
N ALA A 66 4.39 25.10 -10.74
CA ALA A 66 3.53 24.70 -11.84
C ALA A 66 2.39 23.79 -11.37
N GLU A 67 2.68 22.85 -10.47
CA GLU A 67 1.67 21.97 -9.88
C GLU A 67 0.64 22.76 -9.06
N MET A 68 1.09 23.69 -8.20
CA MET A 68 0.19 24.55 -7.42
C MET A 68 -0.77 25.35 -8.31
N VAL A 69 -0.26 25.91 -9.41
CA VAL A 69 -1.06 26.67 -10.38
C VAL A 69 -2.02 25.76 -11.14
N TYR A 70 -1.56 24.58 -11.57
CA TYR A 70 -2.39 23.61 -12.27
C TYR A 70 -3.54 23.11 -11.39
N ALA A 71 -3.22 22.64 -10.19
CA ALA A 71 -4.18 22.20 -9.18
C ALA A 71 -5.23 23.29 -8.87
N LYS A 72 -4.79 24.55 -8.72
CA LYS A 72 -5.71 25.70 -8.55
C LYS A 72 -6.65 25.87 -9.74
N ALA A 73 -6.16 25.69 -10.96
CA ALA A 73 -6.94 25.91 -12.18
C ALA A 73 -8.04 24.86 -12.37
N ILE A 74 -7.79 23.62 -11.94
CA ILE A 74 -8.76 22.52 -12.03
C ILE A 74 -9.61 22.34 -10.75
N GLY A 75 -9.40 23.18 -9.73
CA GLY A 75 -10.21 23.18 -8.51
C GLY A 75 -9.83 22.10 -7.48
N GLU A 76 -8.61 21.55 -7.57
CA GLU A 76 -8.10 20.62 -6.55
C GLU A 76 -8.08 21.27 -5.17
N LYS A 77 -8.35 20.47 -4.14
CA LYS A 77 -8.35 20.95 -2.75
C LYS A 77 -6.96 20.97 -2.15
N SER A 78 -6.08 20.08 -2.62
CA SER A 78 -4.75 19.92 -2.04
C SER A 78 -3.70 19.52 -3.06
N VAL A 79 -2.46 19.92 -2.82
CA VAL A 79 -1.28 19.52 -3.61
C VAL A 79 -0.37 18.68 -2.72
N PRO A 80 -0.16 17.39 -3.03
CA PRO A 80 0.72 16.55 -2.25
C PRO A 80 2.18 16.81 -2.62
N LEU A 81 3.02 17.02 -1.61
CA LEU A 81 4.43 17.33 -1.73
C LEU A 81 5.26 16.39 -0.86
N ILE A 82 6.51 16.18 -1.26
CA ILE A 82 7.54 15.60 -0.40
C ILE A 82 8.52 16.72 -0.05
N VAL A 83 8.74 16.93 1.23
CA VAL A 83 9.63 17.97 1.76
C VAL A 83 10.76 17.31 2.52
N GLN A 84 12.00 17.69 2.22
CA GLN A 84 13.13 17.42 3.09
C GLN A 84 13.37 18.66 3.97
N LEU A 85 13.25 18.50 5.27
CA LEU A 85 13.53 19.57 6.23
C LEU A 85 15.03 19.72 6.45
N LYS A 86 15.46 20.96 6.68
CA LYS A 86 16.80 21.24 7.17
C LYS A 86 17.02 20.56 8.53
N PRO A 87 18.24 20.12 8.85
CA PRO A 87 18.53 19.50 10.15
C PRO A 87 18.09 20.38 11.32
N GLY A 88 17.50 19.75 12.35
CA GLY A 88 17.05 20.43 13.57
C GLY A 88 15.62 20.97 13.56
N TYR A 89 14.89 20.84 12.46
CA TYR A 89 13.46 21.20 12.38
C TYR A 89 12.57 19.96 12.46
N ALA A 90 11.54 20.02 13.31
CA ALA A 90 10.50 19.00 13.39
C ALA A 90 9.30 19.37 12.49
N PRO A 91 8.62 18.43 11.82
CA PRO A 91 7.59 18.75 10.84
C PRO A 91 6.37 19.48 11.39
N LYS A 92 6.07 19.33 12.69
CA LYS A 92 4.86 19.86 13.34
C LYS A 92 4.62 21.35 13.10
N PHE A 93 5.66 22.17 12.93
CA PHE A 93 5.45 23.61 12.67
C PHE A 93 4.76 23.88 11.32
N LEU A 94 4.83 22.95 10.36
CA LEU A 94 4.21 23.11 9.04
C LEU A 94 2.69 23.20 9.13
N GLU A 95 2.07 22.56 10.12
CA GLU A 95 0.63 22.66 10.40
C GLU A 95 0.20 24.11 10.67
N SER A 96 1.04 24.87 11.39
CA SER A 96 0.79 26.29 11.65
C SER A 96 0.87 27.18 10.40
N LEU A 97 1.42 26.65 9.31
CA LEU A 97 1.51 27.30 8.00
C LEU A 97 0.46 26.76 7.02
N GLY A 98 -0.48 25.93 7.47
CA GLY A 98 -1.56 25.38 6.65
C GLY A 98 -1.18 24.11 5.88
N PHE A 99 -0.04 23.49 6.17
CA PHE A 99 0.27 22.17 5.62
C PHE A 99 -0.41 21.09 6.47
N MET A 100 -0.94 20.07 5.81
CA MET A 100 -1.30 18.81 6.45
C MET A 100 -0.10 17.87 6.39
N ILE A 101 0.35 17.36 7.54
CA ILE A 101 1.38 16.33 7.60
C ILE A 101 0.71 15.00 7.29
N ARG A 102 1.15 14.33 6.21
CA ARG A 102 0.65 13.02 5.78
C ARG A 102 1.52 11.89 6.31
N LYS A 103 2.84 12.04 6.21
CA LYS A 103 3.81 11.07 6.76
C LYS A 103 5.10 11.76 7.18
N ASP A 104 5.57 11.46 8.37
CA ASP A 104 6.94 11.74 8.79
C ASP A 104 7.80 10.48 8.61
N PHE A 105 8.83 10.56 7.76
CA PHE A 105 9.76 9.46 7.53
C PHE A 105 10.93 9.47 8.53
N GLY A 106 10.94 10.41 9.48
CA GLY A 106 11.84 10.49 10.63
C GLY A 106 13.31 10.54 10.25
N HIS A 107 13.92 9.37 10.08
CA HIS A 107 15.35 9.17 9.89
C HIS A 107 15.95 9.93 8.70
N PHE A 108 15.14 10.22 7.68
CA PHE A 108 15.60 10.92 6.46
C PHE A 108 15.38 12.43 6.50
N GLY A 109 14.69 12.95 7.53
CA GLY A 109 14.18 14.33 7.53
C GLY A 109 13.19 14.60 6.39
N LEU A 110 12.65 13.53 5.79
CA LEU A 110 11.65 13.60 4.73
C LEU A 110 10.25 13.56 5.35
N VAL A 111 9.36 14.35 4.78
CA VAL A 111 7.98 14.51 5.23
C VAL A 111 7.09 14.58 4.01
N ALA A 112 6.13 13.66 3.90
CA ALA A 112 5.02 13.83 2.97
C ALA A 112 4.02 14.80 3.60
N VAL A 113 3.69 15.86 2.85
CA VAL A 113 2.75 16.89 3.27
C VAL A 113 1.78 17.19 2.14
N SER A 114 0.68 17.85 2.44
CA SER A 114 -0.14 18.50 1.42
C SER A 114 -0.50 19.91 1.83
N ILE A 115 -0.68 20.78 0.85
CA ILE A 115 -1.05 22.18 1.04
C ILE A 115 -2.15 22.58 0.07
N SER A 116 -3.03 23.49 0.47
CA SER A 116 -4.02 24.07 -0.44
C SER A 116 -3.32 24.79 -1.61
N PRO A 117 -3.76 24.61 -2.86
CA PRO A 117 -3.18 25.32 -4.00
C PRO A 117 -3.38 26.84 -3.93
N ASN A 118 -4.25 27.34 -3.04
CA ASN A 118 -4.41 28.76 -2.76
C ASN A 118 -3.35 29.34 -1.82
N ASP A 119 -2.61 28.51 -1.09
CA ASP A 119 -1.68 28.93 -0.04
C ASP A 119 -0.21 28.97 -0.51
N ILE A 120 0.02 29.48 -1.72
CA ILE A 120 1.37 29.61 -2.30
C ILE A 120 2.30 30.47 -1.41
N ASP A 121 1.76 31.51 -0.75
CA ASP A 121 2.54 32.33 0.17
C ASP A 121 3.05 31.54 1.38
N SER A 122 2.24 30.63 1.92
CA SER A 122 2.65 29.72 2.99
C SER A 122 3.76 28.78 2.53
N LEU A 123 3.72 28.31 1.27
CA LEU A 123 4.80 27.52 0.68
C LEU A 123 6.11 28.32 0.64
N TYR A 124 6.08 29.59 0.22
CA TYR A 124 7.25 30.47 0.27
C TYR A 124 7.72 30.75 1.70
N GLN A 125 6.82 30.92 2.66
CA GLN A 125 7.17 31.10 4.06
C GLN A 125 7.84 29.86 4.65
N ALA A 126 7.38 28.67 4.31
CA ALA A 126 7.95 27.40 4.77
C ALA A 126 9.29 27.07 4.09
N SER A 127 9.49 27.52 2.84
CA SER A 127 10.66 27.20 2.02
C SER A 127 12.01 27.46 2.69
N LYS A 128 12.11 28.44 3.60
CA LYS A 128 13.35 28.73 4.34
C LYS A 128 13.81 27.56 5.23
N TYR A 129 12.90 26.68 5.61
CA TYR A 129 13.17 25.49 6.43
C TYR A 129 13.37 24.22 5.60
N PHE A 130 13.20 24.31 4.28
CA PHE A 130 13.34 23.16 3.38
C PHE A 130 14.77 23.09 2.87
N GLU A 131 15.33 21.89 2.89
CA GLU A 131 16.51 21.54 2.10
C GLU A 131 16.07 21.30 0.65
N HIS A 132 14.99 20.54 0.47
CA HIS A 132 14.39 20.22 -0.82
C HIS A 132 12.87 20.09 -0.74
N VAL A 133 12.19 20.30 -1.87
CA VAL A 133 10.75 20.06 -2.01
C VAL A 133 10.44 19.53 -3.42
N TRP A 134 9.57 18.52 -3.49
CA TRP A 134 9.15 17.85 -4.72
C TRP A 134 7.63 17.72 -4.74
N VAL A 135 7.07 17.63 -5.95
CA VAL A 135 5.69 17.19 -6.14
C VAL A 135 5.63 15.70 -5.84
N SER A 136 4.70 15.28 -4.98
CA SER A 136 4.40 13.87 -4.77
C SER A 136 3.54 13.37 -5.93
N ARG A 137 3.93 12.28 -6.58
CA ARG A 137 3.25 11.75 -7.77
C ARG A 137 2.68 10.38 -7.48
N THR A 138 1.48 10.15 -7.98
CA THR A 138 0.88 8.81 -8.06
C THR A 138 1.48 8.07 -9.25
N TYR A 139 1.92 6.84 -9.03
CA TYR A 139 2.33 5.93 -10.09
C TYR A 139 1.32 4.79 -10.18
N ARG A 140 0.57 4.73 -11.28
CA ARG A 140 -0.36 3.62 -11.53
C ARG A 140 0.42 2.49 -12.21
N LEU A 141 0.37 1.30 -11.62
CA LEU A 141 0.88 0.11 -12.28
C LEU A 141 0.06 -0.12 -13.56
N VAL A 142 0.76 -0.33 -14.68
CA VAL A 142 0.10 -0.75 -15.91
C VAL A 142 -0.09 -2.26 -15.81
N PRO A 143 -1.34 -2.78 -15.83
CA PRO A 143 -1.55 -4.21 -15.81
C PRO A 143 -0.77 -4.88 -16.95
N PRO A 144 -0.15 -6.04 -16.72
CA PRO A 144 0.53 -6.76 -17.78
C PRO A 144 -0.47 -7.01 -18.91
N THR A 145 -0.09 -6.65 -20.15
CA THR A 145 -0.92 -7.00 -21.29
C THR A 145 -1.01 -8.52 -21.37
N PRO A 146 -2.23 -9.11 -21.44
CA PRO A 146 -2.37 -10.54 -21.63
C PRO A 146 -1.53 -10.94 -22.82
N ARG A 147 -0.58 -11.84 -22.59
CA ARG A 147 0.26 -12.35 -23.67
C ARG A 147 -0.67 -12.99 -24.70
N PRO A 148 -0.44 -12.78 -26.01
CA PRO A 148 -1.25 -13.43 -27.02
C PRO A 148 -1.22 -14.94 -26.77
N ASN A 149 -2.37 -15.59 -26.89
CA ASN A 149 -2.43 -17.03 -26.77
C ASN A 149 -1.52 -17.65 -27.84
N TRP A 150 -0.34 -18.12 -27.44
CA TRP A 150 0.61 -18.78 -28.35
C TRP A 150 0.16 -20.21 -28.70
N PHE A 151 -0.86 -20.73 -28.01
CA PHE A 151 -1.50 -21.97 -28.40
C PHE A 151 -2.40 -21.73 -29.62
N ALA A 152 -2.13 -22.46 -30.70
CA ALA A 152 -3.00 -22.47 -31.87
C ALA A 152 -4.30 -23.24 -31.53
N GLY A 153 -5.35 -22.51 -31.16
CA GLY A 153 -6.68 -23.06 -30.86
C GLY A 153 -6.90 -23.46 -29.40
N ASN A 154 -7.99 -24.18 -29.13
CA ASN A 154 -8.30 -24.70 -27.80
C ASN A 154 -7.45 -25.95 -27.55
N VAL A 155 -6.35 -25.78 -26.83
CA VAL A 155 -5.48 -26.88 -26.39
C VAL A 155 -5.85 -27.26 -24.96
N THR A 156 -6.23 -28.52 -24.76
CA THR A 156 -6.36 -29.10 -23.42
C THR A 156 -5.01 -29.67 -23.01
N LEU A 157 -4.40 -29.11 -21.97
CA LEU A 157 -3.16 -29.61 -21.39
C LEU A 157 -3.47 -30.64 -20.30
N ASN A 158 -2.63 -31.65 -20.16
CA ASN A 158 -2.65 -32.50 -18.98
C ASN A 158 -1.89 -31.84 -17.81
N LEU A 159 -2.05 -32.35 -16.59
CA LEU A 159 -1.44 -31.76 -15.39
C LEU A 159 0.09 -31.67 -15.47
N THR A 160 0.75 -32.64 -16.12
CA THR A 160 2.21 -32.63 -16.29
C THR A 160 2.64 -31.48 -17.22
N GLU A 161 1.95 -31.31 -18.35
CA GLU A 161 2.24 -30.22 -19.30
C GLU A 161 2.02 -28.84 -18.67
N VAL A 162 0.98 -28.68 -17.84
CA VAL A 162 0.73 -27.43 -17.09
C VAL A 162 1.88 -27.16 -16.11
N GLN A 163 2.32 -28.18 -15.36
CA GLN A 163 3.40 -28.03 -14.40
C GLN A 163 4.73 -27.67 -15.08
N GLU A 164 5.07 -28.33 -16.18
CA GLU A 164 6.29 -28.03 -16.94
C GLU A 164 6.30 -26.60 -17.50
N LEU A 165 5.14 -26.10 -17.96
CA LEU A 165 5.00 -24.72 -18.40
C LEU A 165 5.12 -23.72 -17.25
N ALA A 166 4.57 -24.04 -16.07
CA ALA A 166 4.71 -23.21 -14.87
C ALA A 166 6.18 -23.13 -14.41
N ASP A 167 6.91 -24.23 -14.53
CA ASP A 167 8.29 -24.36 -14.07
C ASP A 167 9.32 -23.72 -15.02
N ILE A 168 8.94 -23.33 -16.25
CA ILE A 168 9.88 -22.89 -17.28
C ILE A 168 10.77 -21.71 -16.83
N SER A 169 10.22 -20.82 -15.99
CA SER A 169 10.98 -19.69 -15.46
C SER A 169 12.05 -20.14 -14.45
N ALA A 170 11.75 -21.13 -13.62
CA ALA A 170 12.70 -21.71 -12.68
C ALA A 170 13.79 -22.52 -13.41
N GLU A 171 13.42 -23.23 -14.48
CA GLU A 171 14.37 -23.98 -15.32
C GLU A 171 15.32 -23.05 -16.06
N THR A 172 14.79 -22.06 -16.77
CA THR A 172 15.60 -21.19 -17.65
C THR A 172 16.52 -20.22 -16.90
N THR A 173 16.23 -19.94 -15.63
CA THR A 173 17.09 -19.14 -14.74
C THR A 173 18.13 -19.97 -13.99
N GLY A 174 18.09 -21.31 -14.10
CA GLY A 174 18.97 -22.21 -13.35
C GLY A 174 18.60 -22.33 -11.86
N ALA A 175 17.40 -21.92 -11.46
CA ALA A 175 16.97 -21.96 -10.06
C ALA A 175 16.91 -23.41 -9.53
N LYS A 176 16.46 -24.38 -10.34
CA LYS A 176 16.40 -25.80 -9.94
C LYS A 176 17.77 -26.40 -9.66
N ASP A 177 18.79 -26.02 -10.42
CA ASP A 177 20.18 -26.44 -10.17
C ASP A 177 20.66 -25.91 -8.82
N MET A 178 20.36 -24.65 -8.51
CA MET A 178 20.70 -24.04 -7.21
C MET A 178 19.96 -24.72 -6.05
N TRP A 179 18.68 -25.05 -6.21
CA TRP A 179 17.92 -25.81 -5.21
C TRP A 179 18.49 -27.20 -4.95
N THR A 180 18.97 -27.90 -6.00
CA THR A 180 19.63 -29.21 -5.86
C THR A 180 20.94 -29.12 -5.06
N LEU A 181 21.61 -27.98 -5.13
CA LEU A 181 22.79 -27.67 -4.31
C LEU A 181 22.45 -27.17 -2.90
N GLY A 182 21.16 -27.08 -2.56
CA GLY A 182 20.66 -26.63 -1.25
C GLY A 182 20.48 -25.12 -1.12
N TYR A 183 20.58 -24.35 -2.21
CA TYR A 183 20.40 -22.90 -2.21
C TYR A 183 18.96 -22.52 -2.60
N ASP A 184 18.07 -22.50 -1.62
CA ASP A 184 16.64 -22.19 -1.79
C ASP A 184 16.19 -20.86 -1.14
N GLY A 185 17.15 -20.06 -0.68
CA GLY A 185 16.89 -18.75 -0.06
C GLY A 185 16.54 -18.82 1.43
N LYS A 186 16.66 -19.97 2.09
CA LYS A 186 16.50 -20.07 3.56
C LYS A 186 17.30 -19.02 4.30
N ASN A 187 16.66 -18.45 5.33
CA ASN A 187 17.20 -17.38 6.19
C ASN A 187 17.48 -16.05 5.46
N VAL A 188 16.91 -15.85 4.26
CA VAL A 188 16.91 -14.56 3.56
C VAL A 188 15.49 -13.99 3.56
N THR A 189 15.35 -12.75 4.02
CA THR A 189 14.08 -12.01 3.97
C THR A 189 14.07 -11.12 2.73
N VAL A 190 12.99 -11.20 1.96
CA VAL A 190 12.75 -10.36 0.77
C VAL A 190 11.58 -9.44 1.06
N ALA A 191 11.78 -8.13 0.93
CA ALA A 191 10.71 -7.15 0.97
C ALA A 191 10.17 -6.92 -0.45
N VAL A 192 8.86 -7.09 -0.64
CA VAL A 192 8.14 -6.85 -1.89
C VAL A 192 7.22 -5.65 -1.67
N ILE A 193 7.39 -4.60 -2.47
CA ILE A 193 6.53 -3.40 -2.45
C ILE A 193 5.63 -3.48 -3.68
N ASP A 194 4.40 -3.94 -3.49
CA ASP A 194 3.41 -4.15 -4.54
C ASP A 194 2.00 -3.87 -3.99
N THR A 195 0.95 -4.30 -4.66
CA THR A 195 -0.45 -4.09 -4.26
C THR A 195 -0.88 -4.89 -3.02
N GLY A 196 -0.08 -5.88 -2.62
CA GLY A 196 -0.34 -6.73 -1.46
C GLY A 196 0.08 -8.17 -1.71
N VAL A 197 -0.39 -9.08 -0.87
CA VAL A 197 -0.20 -10.53 -1.01
C VAL A 197 -1.45 -11.22 -0.47
N ASP A 198 -1.86 -12.33 -1.08
CA ASP A 198 -2.85 -13.22 -0.48
C ASP A 198 -2.15 -14.14 0.54
N PRO A 199 -2.31 -13.92 1.85
CA PRO A 199 -1.70 -14.76 2.87
C PRO A 199 -2.38 -16.13 2.99
N GLY A 200 -3.58 -16.31 2.43
CA GLY A 200 -4.33 -17.56 2.42
C GLY A 200 -3.89 -18.55 1.35
N HIS A 201 -3.14 -18.11 0.33
CA HIS A 201 -2.73 -18.97 -0.79
C HIS A 201 -1.79 -20.10 -0.33
N PRO A 202 -2.12 -21.40 -0.56
CA PRO A 202 -1.33 -22.53 -0.06
C PRO A 202 0.17 -22.49 -0.40
N ASP A 203 0.53 -22.08 -1.63
CA ASP A 203 1.93 -21.97 -2.07
C ASP A 203 2.71 -20.78 -1.49
N LEU A 204 2.01 -19.88 -0.78
CA LEU A 204 2.58 -18.71 -0.12
C LEU A 204 2.60 -18.85 1.41
N GLN A 205 2.10 -19.94 1.96
CA GLN A 205 2.09 -20.14 3.42
C GLN A 205 3.44 -20.61 3.94
N TRP A 206 4.10 -21.54 3.24
CA TRP A 206 5.23 -22.28 3.79
C TRP A 206 6.51 -22.17 2.96
N THR A 207 7.64 -22.04 3.65
CA THR A 207 8.98 -22.25 3.08
C THR A 207 9.28 -23.74 2.97
N THR A 208 10.36 -24.08 2.26
CA THR A 208 10.81 -25.48 2.08
C THR A 208 11.27 -26.15 3.40
N ASP A 209 11.59 -25.39 4.45
CA ASP A 209 11.82 -25.88 5.82
C ASP A 209 10.60 -25.78 6.75
N GLY A 210 9.41 -25.51 6.21
CA GLY A 210 8.16 -25.52 6.98
C GLY A 210 7.97 -24.31 7.90
N LYS A 211 8.65 -23.19 7.62
CA LYS A 211 8.41 -21.91 8.30
C LYS A 211 7.40 -21.08 7.51
N PRO A 212 6.76 -20.08 8.15
CA PRO A 212 5.93 -19.11 7.46
C PRO A 212 6.74 -18.37 6.39
N LYS A 213 6.22 -18.29 5.18
CA LYS A 213 6.88 -17.59 4.07
C LYS A 213 6.67 -16.07 4.15
N ILE A 214 5.47 -15.66 4.53
CA ILE A 214 5.14 -14.27 4.83
C ILE A 214 5.41 -14.07 6.32
N VAL A 215 6.37 -13.20 6.63
CA VAL A 215 6.83 -12.92 8.00
C VAL A 215 6.57 -11.49 8.47
N ASP A 216 6.25 -10.58 7.53
CA ASP A 216 5.78 -9.22 7.82
C ASP A 216 4.87 -8.70 6.68
N TYR A 217 4.03 -7.71 6.99
CA TYR A 217 3.16 -6.99 6.06
C TYR A 217 3.04 -5.52 6.49
N VAL A 218 3.27 -4.61 5.55
CA VAL A 218 3.19 -3.17 5.79
C VAL A 218 2.29 -2.56 4.74
N ASP A 219 1.17 -2.01 5.18
CA ASP A 219 0.31 -1.20 4.35
C ASP A 219 0.82 0.25 4.32
N LEU A 220 1.01 0.78 3.13
CA LEU A 220 1.49 2.13 2.87
C LEU A 220 0.44 2.98 2.12
N SER A 221 -0.82 2.53 2.12
CA SER A 221 -1.94 3.21 1.48
C SER A 221 -2.39 4.39 2.33
N TYR A 222 -2.25 5.61 1.78
CA TYR A 222 -2.73 6.83 2.45
C TYR A 222 -4.15 7.12 2.02
N TRP A 223 -5.11 6.77 2.88
CA TRP A 223 -6.52 6.85 2.54
C TRP A 223 -6.97 8.26 2.16
N ASP A 224 -6.46 9.26 2.87
CA ASP A 224 -6.84 10.66 2.73
C ASP A 224 -6.49 11.24 1.36
N ILE A 225 -5.37 10.83 0.77
CA ILE A 225 -4.93 11.23 -0.56
C ILE A 225 -5.78 10.55 -1.65
N ILE A 226 -6.15 9.30 -1.43
CA ILE A 226 -6.89 8.51 -2.42
C ILE A 226 -8.37 8.92 -2.40
N SER A 227 -8.99 9.06 -1.22
CA SER A 227 -10.37 9.58 -1.10
C SER A 227 -10.52 10.96 -1.73
N ASP A 228 -9.59 11.90 -1.50
CA ASP A 228 -9.64 13.25 -2.11
C ASP A 228 -9.48 13.19 -3.64
N ARG A 229 -8.57 12.34 -4.14
CA ARG A 229 -8.23 12.25 -5.57
C ARG A 229 -9.24 11.48 -6.41
N TYR A 230 -9.84 10.44 -5.84
CA TYR A 230 -10.74 9.53 -6.55
C TYR A 230 -12.20 9.67 -6.13
N GLY A 231 -12.51 10.61 -5.23
CA GLY A 231 -13.87 10.83 -4.75
C GLY A 231 -14.41 9.67 -3.89
N LEU A 232 -13.52 8.82 -3.37
CA LEU A 232 -13.94 7.72 -2.50
C LEU A 232 -14.47 8.27 -1.17
N PRO A 233 -15.42 7.57 -0.52
CA PRO A 233 -15.83 7.87 0.84
C PRO A 233 -14.61 8.01 1.76
N ASN A 234 -14.76 8.78 2.84
CA ASN A 234 -13.75 8.92 3.89
C ASN A 234 -13.63 7.61 4.69
N LYS A 235 -13.07 6.59 4.05
CA LYS A 235 -12.81 5.24 4.56
C LYS A 235 -11.37 4.87 4.18
N PRO A 236 -10.67 4.06 5.01
CA PRO A 236 -9.39 3.49 4.62
C PRO A 236 -9.50 2.74 3.29
N VAL A 237 -8.51 2.90 2.42
CA VAL A 237 -8.50 2.34 1.04
C VAL A 237 -8.21 0.83 1.03
N SER A 238 -7.78 0.31 2.16
CA SER A 238 -7.34 -1.07 2.34
C SER A 238 -8.04 -1.68 3.55
N GLY A 239 -8.89 -2.69 3.30
CA GLY A 239 -9.29 -3.72 4.26
C GLY A 239 -9.91 -3.25 5.58
N TRP A 240 -10.57 -2.08 5.62
CA TRP A 240 -11.25 -1.60 6.82
C TRP A 240 -12.74 -1.89 6.78
N PHE A 241 -13.21 -2.60 7.80
CA PHE A 241 -14.60 -3.02 7.92
C PHE A 241 -15.15 -2.59 9.27
N ASN A 242 -16.35 -2.01 9.26
CA ASN A 242 -17.01 -1.61 10.48
C ASN A 242 -17.71 -2.81 11.14
N THR A 243 -17.03 -3.44 12.09
CA THR A 243 -17.60 -4.54 12.90
C THR A 243 -18.10 -4.07 14.27
N SER A 244 -18.46 -2.79 14.42
CA SER A 244 -18.83 -2.24 15.73
C SER A 244 -20.16 -2.77 16.29
N THR A 245 -20.97 -3.48 15.49
CA THR A 245 -22.26 -4.02 15.93
C THR A 245 -22.05 -5.17 16.90
N ALA A 246 -22.45 -4.99 18.15
CA ALA A 246 -22.42 -6.04 19.15
C ALA A 246 -23.66 -6.96 19.01
N VAL A 247 -23.43 -8.27 18.95
CA VAL A 247 -24.49 -9.29 18.87
C VAL A 247 -24.28 -10.40 19.90
N LYS A 248 -25.37 -11.06 20.26
CA LYS A 248 -25.37 -12.20 21.19
C LYS A 248 -25.68 -13.48 20.43
N ALA A 249 -24.93 -14.53 20.71
CA ALA A 249 -25.23 -15.85 20.18
C ALA A 249 -26.48 -16.44 20.85
N GLN A 250 -27.38 -17.02 20.05
CA GLN A 250 -28.52 -17.81 20.49
C GLN A 250 -28.54 -19.10 19.66
N ASP A 251 -28.54 -20.25 20.33
CA ASP A 251 -28.59 -21.58 19.71
C ASP A 251 -27.56 -21.79 18.59
N GLY A 252 -26.33 -21.28 18.77
CA GLY A 252 -25.24 -21.42 17.80
C GLY A 252 -25.29 -20.43 16.63
N THR A 253 -26.17 -19.44 16.66
CA THR A 253 -26.29 -18.43 15.60
C THR A 253 -26.22 -17.01 16.15
N VAL A 254 -25.88 -16.04 15.29
CA VAL A 254 -26.02 -14.60 15.55
C VAL A 254 -26.93 -13.96 14.51
N VAL A 255 -27.64 -12.91 14.87
CA VAL A 255 -28.50 -12.16 13.94
C VAL A 255 -27.91 -10.79 13.70
N TYR A 256 -27.73 -10.44 12.43
CA TYR A 256 -27.21 -9.15 12.00
C TYR A 256 -27.92 -8.72 10.71
N ASP A 257 -28.37 -7.47 10.69
CA ASP A 257 -29.09 -6.86 9.55
C ASP A 257 -30.23 -7.73 8.97
N GLY A 258 -30.99 -8.38 9.86
CA GLY A 258 -32.11 -9.26 9.48
C GLY A 258 -31.70 -10.64 8.92
N ARG A 259 -30.40 -10.91 8.78
CA ARG A 259 -29.82 -12.21 8.41
C ARG A 259 -29.38 -12.99 9.66
N THR A 260 -29.41 -14.32 9.56
CA THR A 260 -28.95 -15.23 10.62
C THR A 260 -27.68 -15.90 10.16
N PHE A 261 -26.65 -15.89 11.00
CA PHE A 261 -25.34 -16.45 10.70
C PHE A 261 -25.03 -17.61 11.63
N GLU A 262 -24.69 -18.78 11.07
CA GLU A 262 -24.21 -19.93 11.85
C GLU A 262 -22.80 -19.67 12.38
N LEU A 263 -22.59 -19.90 13.68
CA LEU A 263 -21.29 -19.76 14.30
C LEU A 263 -20.45 -21.03 14.17
N PRO A 264 -19.13 -20.90 13.92
CA PRO A 264 -18.21 -22.02 13.98
C PRO A 264 -18.09 -22.54 15.42
N THR A 265 -17.89 -23.85 15.59
CA THR A 265 -17.79 -24.49 16.92
C THR A 265 -16.66 -23.95 17.81
N ASN A 266 -15.61 -23.38 17.21
CA ASN A 266 -14.46 -22.78 17.89
C ASN A 266 -14.59 -21.26 18.11
N ALA A 267 -15.66 -20.62 17.64
CA ALA A 267 -15.94 -19.21 17.85
C ALA A 267 -16.60 -18.98 19.22
N ILE A 268 -15.89 -19.26 20.31
CA ILE A 268 -16.40 -19.08 21.66
C ILE A 268 -15.92 -17.72 22.21
N SER A 269 -16.82 -16.76 22.32
CA SER A 269 -16.55 -15.47 22.97
C SER A 269 -16.32 -15.63 24.49
N LYS A 270 -15.32 -14.92 25.04
CA LYS A 270 -15.03 -14.90 26.48
C LYS A 270 -15.87 -13.88 27.26
N SER A 271 -16.26 -12.78 26.62
CA SER A 271 -17.22 -11.82 27.19
C SER A 271 -18.68 -12.25 27.01
N GLY A 272 -18.93 -13.16 26.05
CA GLY A 272 -20.27 -13.49 25.57
C GLY A 272 -20.84 -12.45 24.59
N ASP A 273 -20.04 -11.48 24.15
CA ASP A 273 -20.36 -10.54 23.08
C ASP A 273 -19.55 -10.87 21.83
N TYR A 274 -20.22 -10.81 20.69
CA TYR A 274 -19.59 -10.91 19.37
C TYR A 274 -19.70 -9.56 18.69
N HIS A 275 -18.76 -9.26 17.82
CA HIS A 275 -18.78 -8.08 16.99
C HIS A 275 -18.96 -8.48 15.53
N ILE A 276 -19.89 -7.86 14.82
CA ILE A 276 -20.19 -8.22 13.44
C ILE A 276 -20.36 -6.96 12.58
N GLY A 277 -19.96 -7.09 11.32
CA GLY A 277 -20.14 -6.10 10.27
C GLY A 277 -20.27 -6.80 8.93
N HIS A 278 -20.23 -6.03 7.84
CA HIS A 278 -20.22 -6.56 6.48
C HIS A 278 -19.23 -5.80 5.61
N VAL A 279 -18.92 -6.42 4.48
CA VAL A 279 -18.21 -5.82 3.37
C VAL A 279 -19.21 -5.02 2.54
N GLU A 280 -18.95 -3.73 2.36
CA GLU A 280 -19.62 -2.92 1.34
C GLU A 280 -18.77 -2.97 0.07
N GLU A 281 -19.37 -3.20 -1.11
CA GLU A 281 -18.64 -3.32 -2.38
C GLU A 281 -17.85 -2.04 -2.73
N TRP A 282 -18.35 -0.87 -2.36
CA TRP A 282 -17.61 0.39 -2.50
C TRP A 282 -16.42 0.55 -1.53
N GLY A 283 -16.39 -0.25 -0.46
CA GLY A 283 -15.31 -0.26 0.54
C GLY A 283 -14.18 -1.23 0.19
N VAL A 284 -14.37 -2.09 -0.80
CA VAL A 284 -13.38 -3.06 -1.26
C VAL A 284 -13.52 -3.13 -2.77
N GLU A 285 -12.56 -2.56 -3.50
CA GLU A 285 -12.46 -2.63 -4.96
C GLU A 285 -12.21 -4.09 -5.42
N LEU A 286 -13.12 -5.02 -5.10
CA LEU A 286 -13.07 -6.46 -5.41
C LEU A 286 -13.45 -6.74 -6.87
N ASP A 287 -14.07 -5.80 -7.57
CA ASP A 287 -14.44 -5.95 -8.98
C ASP A 287 -13.33 -5.54 -9.96
N GLY A 288 -12.25 -4.93 -9.45
CA GLY A 288 -11.10 -4.51 -10.27
C GLY A 288 -11.42 -3.37 -11.25
N ASP A 289 -12.56 -2.70 -11.14
CA ASP A 289 -12.89 -1.53 -11.96
C ASP A 289 -12.40 -0.25 -11.29
N PHE A 290 -11.08 -0.07 -11.31
CA PHE A 290 -10.49 1.24 -11.07
C PHE A 290 -10.98 2.22 -12.13
N VAL A 291 -12.00 2.99 -11.76
CA VAL A 291 -12.69 4.00 -12.59
C VAL A 291 -11.67 4.78 -13.42
N ASN A 292 -11.81 4.72 -14.75
CA ASN A 292 -10.99 5.50 -15.68
C ASN A 292 -11.43 6.98 -15.77
N ASN A 293 -12.45 7.40 -15.00
CA ASN A 293 -12.93 8.77 -15.01
C ASN A 293 -13.50 9.22 -13.64
N PRO A 294 -12.81 10.10 -12.89
CA PRO A 294 -13.27 10.58 -11.57
C PRO A 294 -14.52 11.47 -11.64
N ASN A 295 -15.07 11.73 -12.82
CA ASN A 295 -16.28 12.53 -13.01
C ASN A 295 -17.49 11.71 -13.47
N HIS A 296 -17.36 10.39 -13.66
CA HIS A 296 -18.46 9.55 -14.12
C HIS A 296 -18.65 8.27 -13.30
N CYS A 297 -19.92 7.84 -13.20
CA CYS A 297 -20.36 6.63 -12.54
C CYS A 297 -19.68 5.40 -13.19
N PRO A 298 -19.07 4.50 -12.41
CA PRO A 298 -18.30 3.36 -12.94
C PRO A 298 -19.13 2.46 -13.85
N TYR A 299 -20.43 2.34 -13.59
CA TYR A 299 -21.31 1.39 -14.27
C TYR A 299 -22.07 1.97 -15.48
N THR A 300 -22.23 3.30 -15.56
CA THR A 300 -23.14 3.91 -16.55
C THR A 300 -22.52 5.03 -17.38
N ASN A 301 -21.29 5.47 -17.11
CA ASN A 301 -20.71 6.69 -17.71
C ASN A 301 -21.58 7.95 -17.50
N ASP A 302 -22.48 7.97 -16.50
CA ASP A 302 -23.25 9.15 -16.10
C ASP A 302 -22.42 10.06 -15.19
N PRO A 303 -22.72 11.36 -15.03
CA PRO A 303 -22.05 12.20 -14.04
C PRO A 303 -22.14 11.58 -12.63
N ILE A 304 -21.10 11.74 -11.80
CA ILE A 304 -21.20 11.38 -10.37
C ILE A 304 -22.20 12.32 -9.71
N ASP A 305 -23.41 11.82 -9.46
CA ASP A 305 -24.45 12.46 -8.67
C ASP A 305 -24.94 11.51 -7.55
N GLU A 306 -25.82 12.03 -6.69
CA GLU A 306 -26.41 11.28 -5.57
C GLU A 306 -27.19 10.04 -6.04
N GLU A 307 -27.61 10.01 -7.31
CA GLU A 307 -28.36 8.91 -7.94
C GLU A 307 -27.43 7.76 -8.39
N CYS A 308 -26.21 8.06 -8.85
CA CYS A 308 -25.15 7.06 -9.06
C CYS A 308 -24.82 6.33 -7.74
N TYR A 309 -24.72 7.06 -6.63
CA TYR A 309 -24.47 6.47 -5.30
C TYR A 309 -25.60 5.54 -4.84
N SER A 310 -26.86 5.83 -5.20
CA SER A 310 -28.00 5.00 -4.79
C SER A 310 -28.23 3.76 -5.66
N ASN A 311 -27.77 3.76 -6.91
CA ASN A 311 -28.15 2.74 -7.91
C ASN A 311 -27.12 1.61 -8.10
N HIS A 312 -25.89 1.78 -7.64
CA HIS A 312 -24.80 0.81 -7.84
C HIS A 312 -23.97 0.54 -6.58
N HIS A 313 -24.62 0.61 -5.44
CA HIS A 313 -24.06 0.14 -4.19
C HIS A 313 -24.65 -1.24 -3.95
N ASP A 314 -23.86 -2.31 -4.08
CA ASP A 314 -24.17 -3.48 -3.29
C ASP A 314 -23.75 -3.17 -1.85
N PRO A 315 -24.72 -2.93 -0.94
CA PRO A 315 -24.40 -2.71 0.46
C PRO A 315 -23.78 -3.96 1.09
N TRP A 316 -23.76 -5.10 0.39
CA TRP A 316 -23.43 -6.37 0.97
C TRP A 316 -22.63 -7.29 0.04
N ALA A 317 -21.37 -7.55 0.39
CA ALA A 317 -20.55 -8.57 -0.28
C ALA A 317 -20.12 -9.73 0.65
N GLY A 318 -20.60 -9.76 1.89
CA GLY A 318 -20.28 -10.80 2.88
C GLY A 318 -20.20 -10.26 4.30
N ALA A 319 -20.42 -11.12 5.29
CA ALA A 319 -20.33 -10.76 6.71
C ALA A 319 -18.92 -10.94 7.28
N ILE A 320 -18.59 -10.17 8.32
CA ILE A 320 -17.34 -10.28 9.06
C ILE A 320 -17.67 -10.38 10.55
N LEU A 321 -17.30 -11.50 11.17
CA LEU A 321 -17.46 -11.75 12.59
C LEU A 321 -16.11 -11.62 13.32
N VAL A 322 -16.10 -10.94 14.45
CA VAL A 322 -14.93 -10.80 15.33
C VAL A 322 -15.27 -11.31 16.72
N VAL A 323 -14.37 -12.12 17.27
CA VAL A 323 -14.57 -12.90 18.50
C VAL A 323 -13.39 -12.69 19.45
N ASP A 324 -13.69 -12.47 20.74
CA ASP A 324 -12.70 -12.34 21.81
C ASP A 324 -12.36 -13.70 22.44
N ASN A 325 -11.83 -14.63 21.61
CA ASN A 325 -11.78 -16.05 21.99
C ASN A 325 -10.71 -16.41 23.05
N GLN A 326 -9.74 -15.53 23.30
CA GLN A 326 -8.68 -15.74 24.29
C GLN A 326 -8.90 -14.93 25.57
N THR A 327 -9.15 -13.62 25.42
CA THR A 327 -9.28 -12.68 26.53
C THR A 327 -10.54 -11.84 26.35
N ALA A 328 -11.40 -11.79 27.36
CA ALA A 328 -12.64 -11.03 27.30
C ALA A 328 -12.38 -9.54 26.94
N GLY A 329 -13.05 -9.05 25.91
CA GLY A 329 -12.89 -7.68 25.39
C GLY A 329 -11.68 -7.46 24.46
N VAL A 330 -10.90 -8.50 24.16
CA VAL A 330 -9.81 -8.46 23.17
C VAL A 330 -10.22 -9.28 21.95
N TYR A 331 -10.76 -8.59 20.95
CA TYR A 331 -11.32 -9.17 19.73
C TYR A 331 -10.22 -9.43 18.69
N ASP A 332 -9.68 -10.64 18.67
CA ASP A 332 -8.47 -11.01 17.93
C ASP A 332 -8.63 -12.22 17.00
N LEU A 333 -9.83 -12.80 16.93
CA LEU A 333 -10.21 -13.88 16.04
C LEU A 333 -11.28 -13.37 15.07
N VAL A 334 -11.07 -13.54 13.77
CA VAL A 334 -11.96 -13.04 12.71
C VAL A 334 -12.43 -14.19 11.83
N TYR A 335 -13.68 -14.15 11.41
CA TYR A 335 -14.24 -14.96 10.32
C TYR A 335 -14.83 -14.01 9.28
N VAL A 336 -14.70 -14.39 8.02
CA VAL A 336 -15.30 -13.70 6.88
C VAL A 336 -16.15 -14.75 6.18
N ASP A 337 -17.41 -14.45 5.94
CA ASP A 337 -18.34 -15.27 5.15
C ASP A 337 -18.03 -14.96 3.68
N THR A 338 -17.18 -15.79 3.06
CA THR A 338 -16.55 -15.52 1.77
C THR A 338 -17.40 -15.96 0.59
N ASP A 339 -18.39 -16.82 0.80
CA ASP A 339 -19.34 -17.27 -0.23
C ASP A 339 -20.78 -16.78 0.00
N ASP A 340 -20.99 -15.94 1.02
CA ASP A 340 -22.26 -15.30 1.42
C ASP A 340 -23.39 -16.30 1.66
N ASP A 341 -23.06 -17.48 2.22
CA ASP A 341 -24.04 -18.53 2.49
C ASP A 341 -24.74 -18.36 3.87
N GLY A 342 -24.33 -17.38 4.67
CA GLY A 342 -24.85 -17.13 6.01
C GLY A 342 -24.27 -18.09 7.06
N SER A 343 -23.13 -18.71 6.79
CA SER A 343 -22.42 -19.58 7.70
C SER A 343 -20.98 -19.15 7.83
N PHE A 344 -20.47 -19.14 9.06
CA PHE A 344 -19.04 -19.07 9.30
C PHE A 344 -18.47 -20.48 9.61
N ALA A 345 -19.29 -21.53 9.58
CA ALA A 345 -18.93 -22.83 10.15
C ALA A 345 -17.79 -23.54 9.39
N ASP A 346 -17.70 -23.32 8.08
CA ASP A 346 -16.64 -23.81 7.20
C ASP A 346 -15.52 -22.77 6.97
N GLU A 347 -15.72 -21.56 7.47
CA GLU A 347 -14.78 -20.47 7.30
C GLU A 347 -13.51 -20.64 8.13
N LYS A 348 -12.40 -20.25 7.51
CA LYS A 348 -11.09 -20.37 8.16
C LYS A 348 -10.86 -19.17 9.08
N PRO A 349 -10.57 -19.38 10.38
CA PRO A 349 -10.30 -18.28 11.28
C PRO A 349 -9.03 -17.52 10.91
N LEU A 350 -9.14 -16.20 10.92
CA LEU A 350 -8.03 -15.26 10.82
C LEU A 350 -7.69 -14.69 12.21
N ARG A 351 -6.45 -14.27 12.41
CA ARG A 351 -6.01 -13.60 13.64
C ARG A 351 -5.21 -12.35 13.34
N VAL A 352 -4.97 -11.53 14.35
CA VAL A 352 -4.11 -10.35 14.20
C VAL A 352 -2.70 -10.81 13.82
N TYR A 353 -2.19 -10.33 12.68
CA TYR A 353 -0.82 -10.62 12.28
C TYR A 353 0.22 -9.83 13.07
N ARG A 354 -0.13 -8.61 13.51
CA ARG A 354 0.73 -7.70 14.28
C ARG A 354 -0.01 -7.04 15.45
N THR A 355 0.47 -7.27 16.68
CA THR A 355 -0.13 -6.71 17.92
C THR A 355 0.32 -5.29 18.27
N ALA A 356 1.31 -4.73 17.55
CA ALA A 356 1.80 -3.37 17.76
C ALA A 356 1.61 -2.54 16.47
N PRO A 357 0.59 -1.67 16.41
CA PRO A 357 0.38 -0.80 15.27
C PRO A 357 1.53 0.20 15.16
N GLY A 358 2.09 0.35 13.96
CA GLY A 358 2.75 1.61 13.62
C GLY A 358 1.73 2.76 13.71
N PRO A 359 2.18 4.03 13.67
CA PRO A 359 1.32 5.21 13.86
C PRO A 359 0.10 5.32 12.93
N ASP A 360 -0.04 4.44 11.93
CA ASP A 360 -1.04 4.51 10.87
C ASP A 360 -2.14 3.43 10.96
N ASN A 361 -2.26 2.70 12.10
CA ASN A 361 -3.44 1.89 12.49
C ASN A 361 -4.19 1.15 11.35
N VAL A 362 -3.55 0.17 10.72
CA VAL A 362 -4.24 -0.83 9.88
C VAL A 362 -3.82 -2.22 10.35
N GLY A 363 -4.76 -2.91 10.99
CA GLY A 363 -4.61 -4.29 11.40
C GLY A 363 -4.76 -5.19 10.18
N ALA A 364 -3.67 -5.81 9.74
CA ALA A 364 -3.75 -6.92 8.80
C ALA A 364 -4.08 -8.20 9.59
N TRP A 365 -5.15 -8.88 9.20
CA TRP A 365 -5.54 -10.17 9.75
C TRP A 365 -4.90 -11.27 8.92
N ILE A 366 -4.16 -12.18 9.56
CA ILE A 366 -3.54 -13.34 8.95
C ILE A 366 -3.85 -14.56 9.82
N TRP A 367 -3.99 -15.70 9.15
CA TRP A 367 -4.13 -17.03 9.75
C TRP A 367 -3.06 -17.35 10.82
N ASN A 368 -3.40 -18.09 11.90
CA ASN A 368 -2.49 -18.40 13.02
C ASN A 368 -2.09 -19.88 13.11
N GLU A 369 -0.77 -20.08 13.26
CA GLU A 369 -0.03 -21.35 13.18
C GLU A 369 -0.16 -22.32 14.35
N THR A 370 -0.81 -21.98 15.46
CA THR A 370 -1.04 -23.01 16.50
C THR A 370 -1.93 -24.16 15.97
N LEU A 371 -2.55 -23.99 14.79
CA LEU A 371 -3.38 -24.96 14.08
C LEU A 371 -2.86 -25.40 12.70
N GLY A 372 -1.71 -24.93 12.22
CA GLY A 372 -1.11 -25.45 10.99
C GLY A 372 0.33 -25.86 11.18
N GLN A 373 0.51 -26.83 12.07
CA GLN A 373 1.57 -27.78 11.85
C GLN A 373 1.37 -28.37 10.45
N LYS A 374 2.42 -28.33 9.63
CA LYS A 374 2.51 -29.16 8.43
C LYS A 374 2.14 -30.59 8.86
N LYS A 375 0.97 -31.08 8.44
CA LYS A 375 0.72 -32.51 8.52
C LYS A 375 1.71 -33.15 7.54
N ASP A 376 2.50 -34.07 8.08
CA ASP A 376 3.51 -34.85 7.35
C ASP A 376 2.98 -35.42 6.03
#